data_AF-A0A932DCE4-F1
#
_entry.id   AF-A0A932DCE4-F1
#
_cell.length_a   1.000
_cell.length_b   1.000
_cell.length_c   1.000
_cell.angle_alpha   90.00
_cell.angle_beta   90.00
_cell.angle_gamma   90.00
#
_symmetry.space_group_name_H-M   'P 1'
#
loop_
_entity.id
_entity.type
_entity.pdbx_description
1 polymer ?
#
loop_
_entity_poly.entity_id
_entity_poly.type
_entity_poly.pdbx_seq_one_letter_code
_entity_poly.pdbx_strand_id
1 'polypeptide(L)'
;MSPTVRLALACMVSILAESTDGQPLLLRTETFDADPGWDGRNNRATDPAPRQVVQNFGFNNSSANAGGSAGEIGGFITPAGEPAFYGKVITPTSFNDPLSASGILNVPQGGGHTLIGFFNADTVNEWRTPNTIALRFYGRGTYFLAYLEYGTGLWRVGGTSFGGEASIPNGAADYPFSLNYDPNGADGRGTVSATLGSYSNVMTLDSGHKADGAMFNRFGILNVMKSADDPGQIWLDNVTINGEAHPFDSDPGWDRRNNRRTYTSTNVRPRFDFGFSPGSNFAGGQSGGEIGGHTFRGDSRLEFNGRRMAYYGARLNETLSLDQALHAEGKVGFHRGVSDSTTLIGFFHSERSMRSNNSQNSATPENFVGAAIEGPSAEGFYLYPTYGVDQEGVRASGGRGTPTPPYIYPDGQSRQWTLDYHPDGNGGTGSITVKLDGPSPSGFGPAGAQAVTLNLDPGHKQIGAQFNRFGIITTHIDGSGQTVYFDDLTYTMGTQPRLTIAKTAPAQARLEWPTNYSGFTVENALSLGAGGFWRPFPNVVTVNGAVFSVSTSTTNAVQFFRLRKP
;
A
#
# COMPACT_ATOMS: atom_id res chain seq x y z
N MET A 1 53.21 -4.29 0.90
CA MET A 1 52.03 -3.56 1.41
C MET A 1 50.82 -4.37 0.99
N SER A 2 50.14 -4.97 1.96
CA SER A 2 49.03 -5.92 1.74
C SER A 2 47.71 -5.17 1.54
N PRO A 3 46.82 -5.58 0.61
CA PRO A 3 45.49 -5.02 0.49
C PRO A 3 44.57 -5.65 1.55
N THR A 4 43.99 -4.82 2.40
CA THR A 4 43.01 -5.21 3.41
C THR A 4 41.67 -5.53 2.74
N VAL A 5 41.36 -6.82 2.64
CA VAL A 5 40.00 -7.30 2.31
C VAL A 5 39.14 -7.11 3.56
N ARG A 6 38.14 -6.22 3.49
CA ARG A 6 37.09 -6.13 4.53
C ARG A 6 36.05 -7.21 4.24
N LEU A 7 36.06 -8.25 5.06
CA LEU A 7 35.02 -9.28 5.08
C LEU A 7 33.79 -8.69 5.79
N ALA A 8 32.70 -8.46 5.05
CA ALA A 8 31.42 -8.07 5.63
C ALA A 8 30.82 -9.30 6.33
N LEU A 9 30.61 -9.20 7.63
CA LEU A 9 29.99 -10.23 8.45
C LEU A 9 28.48 -9.99 8.43
N ALA A 10 27.74 -10.75 7.63
CA ALA A 10 26.28 -10.83 7.74
C ALA A 10 25.95 -11.53 9.07
N CYS A 11 25.60 -10.78 10.10
CA CYS A 11 25.17 -11.33 11.38
C CYS A 11 23.74 -11.86 11.25
N MET A 12 23.62 -13.14 10.88
CA MET A 12 22.38 -13.91 11.04
C MET A 12 22.10 -14.06 12.54
N VAL A 13 21.11 -13.33 13.07
CA VAL A 13 20.61 -13.54 14.42
C VAL A 13 19.25 -14.21 14.31
N SER A 14 19.18 -15.52 14.59
CA SER A 14 17.90 -16.21 14.79
C SER A 14 17.42 -15.96 16.21
N ILE A 15 16.36 -15.18 16.36
CA ILE A 15 15.69 -14.96 17.66
C ILE A 15 14.53 -15.95 17.76
N LEU A 16 14.39 -16.60 18.93
CA LEU A 16 13.24 -17.45 19.26
C LEU A 16 12.16 -16.56 19.90
N ALA A 17 11.00 -16.45 19.26
CA ALA A 17 9.80 -15.89 19.88
C ALA A 17 8.80 -17.04 20.14
N GLU A 18 8.27 -17.11 21.36
CA GLU A 18 7.21 -18.06 21.71
C GLU A 18 5.87 -17.53 21.22
N SER A 19 5.25 -18.24 20.27
CA SER A 19 3.83 -18.04 19.97
C SER A 19 2.98 -18.50 21.16
N THR A 20 1.79 -17.93 21.32
CA THR A 20 0.80 -18.33 22.34
C THR A 20 0.36 -19.80 22.23
N ASP A 21 0.64 -20.47 21.11
CA ASP A 21 0.29 -21.86 20.84
C ASP A 21 1.45 -22.85 21.17
N GLY A 22 2.57 -22.33 21.67
CA GLY A 22 3.69 -23.14 22.14
C GLY A 22 4.44 -23.92 21.05
N GLN A 23 4.28 -23.56 19.77
CA GLN A 23 5.20 -23.97 18.70
C GLN A 23 6.26 -22.86 18.50
N PRO A 24 7.56 -23.19 18.60
CA PRO A 24 8.62 -22.22 18.33
C PRO A 24 8.68 -21.90 16.83
N LEU A 25 8.53 -20.62 16.49
CA LEU A 25 8.68 -20.12 15.12
C LEU A 25 10.16 -20.04 14.77
N LEU A 26 10.52 -20.48 13.55
CA LEU A 26 11.82 -20.17 12.98
C LEU A 26 11.72 -18.81 12.28
N LEU A 27 12.25 -17.77 12.91
CA LEU A 27 12.27 -16.42 12.36
C LEU A 27 13.56 -16.13 11.60
N ARG A 28 13.46 -15.25 10.60
CA ARG A 28 14.60 -14.62 9.94
C ARG A 28 14.42 -13.11 9.98
N THR A 29 15.50 -12.40 10.28
CA THR A 29 15.62 -10.95 10.14
C THR A 29 16.47 -10.62 8.92
N GLU A 30 15.98 -9.70 8.10
CA GLU A 30 16.64 -9.16 6.90
C GLU A 30 16.75 -7.63 7.05
N THR A 31 17.97 -7.14 7.20
CA THR A 31 18.31 -5.70 7.28
C THR A 31 18.62 -5.09 5.92
N PHE A 32 18.60 -5.90 4.85
CA PHE A 32 18.82 -5.48 3.47
C PHE A 32 20.14 -4.71 3.23
N ASP A 33 21.18 -5.00 4.02
CA ASP A 33 22.53 -4.45 3.82
C ASP A 33 23.19 -4.88 2.48
N ALA A 34 22.62 -5.92 1.86
CA ALA A 34 22.96 -6.44 0.55
C ALA A 34 21.71 -7.03 -0.12
N ASP A 35 21.80 -7.34 -1.40
CA ASP A 35 20.72 -8.04 -2.12
C ASP A 35 20.43 -9.39 -1.44
N PRO A 36 19.20 -9.60 -0.96
CA PRO A 36 18.85 -10.82 -0.24
C PRO A 36 18.62 -12.02 -1.19
N GLY A 37 18.68 -11.82 -2.51
CA GLY A 37 18.48 -12.88 -3.51
C GLY A 37 17.06 -13.44 -3.51
N TRP A 38 16.07 -12.61 -3.16
CA TRP A 38 14.67 -13.03 -3.12
C TRP A 38 14.11 -13.33 -4.51
N ASP A 39 13.12 -14.20 -4.55
CA ASP A 39 12.47 -14.63 -5.78
C ASP A 39 11.54 -13.52 -6.30
N GLY A 40 11.59 -13.27 -7.61
CA GLY A 40 10.87 -12.18 -8.25
C GLY A 40 10.18 -12.63 -9.53
N ARG A 41 8.92 -12.23 -9.70
CA ARG A 41 8.17 -12.39 -10.94
C ARG A 41 7.56 -11.05 -11.33
N ASN A 42 7.95 -10.53 -12.50
CA ASN A 42 7.39 -9.33 -13.11
C ASN A 42 7.43 -8.06 -12.22
N ASN A 43 8.23 -8.07 -11.15
CA ASN A 43 8.33 -6.97 -10.19
C ASN A 43 9.17 -5.79 -10.72
N ARG A 44 10.05 -6.03 -11.70
CA ARG A 44 10.79 -5.01 -12.46
C ARG A 44 10.32 -5.02 -13.92
N ALA A 45 9.07 -4.66 -14.15
CA ALA A 45 8.44 -4.73 -15.46
C ALA A 45 8.98 -3.65 -16.42
N THR A 46 9.19 -4.04 -17.68
CA THR A 46 9.55 -3.12 -18.77
C THR A 46 8.39 -2.84 -19.72
N ASP A 47 7.28 -3.57 -19.56
CA ASP A 47 6.04 -3.46 -20.32
C ASP A 47 4.91 -3.01 -19.37
N PRO A 48 4.10 -1.99 -19.73
CA PRO A 48 4.22 -1.13 -20.90
C PRO A 48 5.51 -0.30 -20.91
N ALA A 49 5.98 0.05 -22.11
CA ALA A 49 7.15 0.92 -22.27
C ALA A 49 6.91 2.31 -21.64
N PRO A 50 7.96 2.98 -21.15
CA PRO A 50 7.86 4.37 -20.70
C PRO A 50 7.20 5.28 -21.75
N ARG A 51 6.39 6.24 -21.30
CA ARG A 51 5.61 7.13 -22.17
C ARG A 51 6.24 8.51 -22.21
N GLN A 52 6.30 9.12 -23.40
CA GLN A 52 6.63 10.54 -23.52
C GLN A 52 5.44 11.37 -23.03
N VAL A 53 5.69 12.24 -22.06
CA VAL A 53 4.74 13.16 -21.46
C VAL A 53 5.07 14.58 -21.91
N VAL A 54 4.05 15.30 -22.36
CA VAL A 54 4.17 16.72 -22.72
C VAL A 54 3.27 17.53 -21.78
N GLN A 55 3.86 18.50 -21.09
CA GLN A 55 3.15 19.53 -20.34
C GLN A 55 3.43 20.86 -21.03
N ASN A 56 2.43 21.47 -21.64
CA ASN A 56 2.58 22.73 -22.35
C ASN A 56 1.33 23.60 -22.16
N PHE A 57 1.19 24.13 -20.95
CA PHE A 57 0.09 25.01 -20.58
C PHE A 57 0.58 26.28 -19.84
N GLY A 58 -0.31 27.23 -19.59
CA GLY A 58 -0.02 28.51 -18.95
C GLY A 58 -0.47 29.68 -19.82
N PHE A 59 0.07 30.88 -19.57
CA PHE A 59 -0.34 32.07 -20.31
C PHE A 59 -0.02 31.98 -21.82
N ASN A 60 -0.96 32.41 -22.65
CA ASN A 60 -0.81 32.57 -24.09
C ASN A 60 -1.43 33.90 -24.52
N ASN A 61 -0.61 34.81 -25.05
CA ASN A 61 -1.03 36.16 -25.45
C ASN A 61 -1.75 36.23 -26.81
N SER A 62 -1.78 35.11 -27.56
CA SER A 62 -2.26 35.09 -28.94
C SER A 62 -3.48 34.22 -29.13
N SER A 63 -3.89 33.48 -28.10
CA SER A 63 -5.04 32.56 -28.17
C SER A 63 -6.29 33.16 -27.53
N ALA A 64 -7.45 32.70 -27.98
CA ALA A 64 -8.77 33.15 -27.56
C ALA A 64 -9.76 31.97 -27.58
N ASN A 65 -9.38 30.86 -26.93
CA ASN A 65 -10.18 29.63 -26.88
C ASN A 65 -11.30 29.69 -25.84
N ALA A 66 -11.19 30.53 -24.81
CA ALA A 66 -12.19 30.70 -23.75
C ALA A 66 -13.05 31.99 -23.91
N GLY A 67 -13.40 32.33 -25.16
CA GLY A 67 -14.45 33.31 -25.49
C GLY A 67 -14.11 34.80 -25.36
N GLY A 68 -12.91 35.16 -24.91
CA GLY A 68 -12.45 36.55 -24.74
C GLY A 68 -11.59 37.10 -25.89
N SER A 69 -10.93 38.23 -25.62
CA SER A 69 -9.89 38.76 -26.50
C SER A 69 -8.63 37.88 -26.45
N ALA A 70 -7.65 38.12 -27.32
CA ALA A 70 -6.40 37.37 -27.28
C ALA A 70 -5.69 37.57 -25.94
N GLY A 71 -5.40 36.47 -25.23
CA GLY A 71 -4.90 36.48 -23.85
C GLY A 71 -5.70 35.54 -22.96
N GLU A 72 -5.11 34.40 -22.57
CA GLU A 72 -5.77 33.41 -21.70
C GLU A 72 -4.72 32.49 -21.05
N ILE A 73 -5.13 31.68 -20.08
CA ILE A 73 -4.28 30.62 -19.52
C ILE A 73 -4.82 29.25 -19.92
N GLY A 74 -3.95 28.32 -20.27
CA GLY A 74 -4.38 27.00 -20.70
C GLY A 74 -3.38 26.34 -21.61
N GLY A 75 -3.83 25.34 -22.35
CA GLY A 75 -3.01 24.62 -23.32
C GLY A 75 -3.05 23.12 -23.10
N PHE A 76 -1.98 22.46 -23.53
CA PHE A 76 -1.89 21.00 -23.58
C PHE A 76 -1.42 20.43 -22.24
N ILE A 77 -2.20 19.51 -21.71
CA ILE A 77 -1.97 18.90 -20.41
C ILE A 77 -2.13 17.38 -20.48
N THR A 78 -1.15 16.67 -19.92
CA THR A 78 -1.15 15.21 -19.87
C THR A 78 -1.35 14.76 -18.42
N PRO A 79 -2.33 13.88 -18.12
CA PRO A 79 -2.40 13.22 -16.82
C PRO A 79 -1.12 12.37 -16.65
N ALA A 80 -0.38 12.56 -15.55
CA ALA A 80 0.93 11.94 -15.35
C ALA A 80 1.31 11.91 -13.88
N GLY A 81 2.18 10.99 -13.47
CA GLY A 81 2.48 10.77 -12.05
C GLY A 81 3.24 11.93 -11.42
N GLU A 82 4.00 12.66 -12.24
CA GLU A 82 4.76 13.82 -11.82
C GLU A 82 3.87 15.07 -11.78
N PRO A 83 3.85 15.81 -10.65
CA PRO A 83 3.06 17.03 -10.52
C PRO A 83 3.50 18.12 -11.50
N ALA A 84 2.54 18.69 -12.22
CA ALA A 84 2.70 19.87 -13.05
C ALA A 84 1.55 20.87 -12.80
N PHE A 85 1.89 22.15 -12.66
CA PHE A 85 0.89 23.20 -12.46
C PHE A 85 1.29 24.54 -13.07
N TYR A 86 0.29 25.42 -13.21
CA TYR A 86 0.41 26.84 -13.48
C TYR A 86 -0.63 27.57 -12.62
N GLY A 87 -0.19 28.41 -11.67
CA GLY A 87 -1.10 28.96 -10.67
C GLY A 87 -0.66 30.26 -10.01
N LYS A 88 -1.64 31.07 -9.66
CA LYS A 88 -1.49 32.32 -8.90
C LYS A 88 -1.07 32.01 -7.47
N VAL A 89 0.00 32.66 -7.01
CA VAL A 89 0.33 32.73 -5.58
C VAL A 89 -0.77 33.50 -4.86
N ILE A 90 -1.37 32.89 -3.84
CA ILE A 90 -2.34 33.52 -2.94
C ILE A 90 -1.75 33.59 -1.53
N THR A 91 -2.31 34.48 -0.70
CA THR A 91 -2.09 34.41 0.75
C THR A 91 -2.49 33.01 1.24
N PRO A 92 -1.67 32.31 2.03
CA PRO A 92 -2.02 31.00 2.55
C PRO A 92 -3.35 31.03 3.31
N THR A 93 -4.26 30.13 2.95
CA THR A 93 -5.58 29.97 3.57
C THR A 93 -5.82 28.52 3.96
N SER A 94 -6.92 28.27 4.65
CA SER A 94 -7.29 26.96 5.16
C SER A 94 -8.79 26.68 5.02
N PHE A 95 -9.24 25.53 5.52
CA PHE A 95 -10.67 25.26 5.67
C PHE A 95 -11.41 26.18 6.67
N ASN A 96 -10.72 27.12 7.33
CA ASN A 96 -11.38 28.13 8.17
C ASN A 96 -11.67 29.43 7.41
N ASP A 97 -11.17 29.55 6.18
CA ASP A 97 -11.23 30.79 5.41
C ASP A 97 -12.18 30.61 4.21
N PRO A 98 -13.00 31.60 3.86
CA PRO A 98 -13.79 31.55 2.63
C PRO A 98 -12.87 31.63 1.41
N LEU A 99 -13.23 30.88 0.36
CA LEU A 99 -12.53 30.91 -0.92
C LEU A 99 -13.54 31.05 -2.05
N SER A 100 -13.20 31.82 -3.08
CA SER A 100 -14.04 31.95 -4.27
C SER A 100 -13.20 32.07 -5.53
N ALA A 101 -13.66 31.40 -6.58
CA ALA A 101 -13.12 31.56 -7.91
C ALA A 101 -14.24 31.49 -8.95
N SER A 102 -14.09 32.25 -10.02
CA SER A 102 -14.98 32.19 -11.19
C SER A 102 -14.22 32.55 -12.45
N GLY A 103 -14.81 32.29 -13.61
CA GLY A 103 -14.26 32.69 -14.90
C GLY A 103 -14.97 31.99 -16.04
N ILE A 104 -14.34 32.00 -17.21
CA ILE A 104 -14.78 31.28 -18.39
C ILE A 104 -13.86 30.07 -18.62
N LEU A 105 -14.45 28.92 -18.86
CA LEU A 105 -13.77 27.66 -19.14
C LEU A 105 -14.09 27.20 -20.55
N ASN A 106 -13.06 26.80 -21.29
CA ASN A 106 -13.21 25.99 -22.49
C ASN A 106 -12.49 24.65 -22.33
N VAL A 107 -13.18 23.57 -22.72
CA VAL A 107 -12.61 22.22 -22.81
C VAL A 107 -12.69 21.78 -24.27
N PRO A 108 -11.60 21.87 -25.05
CA PRO A 108 -11.59 21.41 -26.43
C PRO A 108 -11.87 19.91 -26.57
N GLN A 109 -12.19 19.48 -27.78
CA GLN A 109 -12.42 18.08 -28.09
C GLN A 109 -11.15 17.24 -27.86
N GLY A 110 -11.26 16.11 -27.16
CA GLY A 110 -10.13 15.23 -26.88
C GLY A 110 -10.24 14.48 -25.56
N GLY A 111 -9.10 13.90 -25.14
CA GLY A 111 -8.90 13.28 -23.83
C GLY A 111 -8.55 14.32 -22.77
N GLY A 112 -7.68 13.94 -21.84
CA GLY A 112 -7.22 14.80 -20.75
C GLY A 112 -7.95 14.56 -19.44
N HIS A 113 -7.26 14.89 -18.35
CA HIS A 113 -7.77 14.79 -16.99
C HIS A 113 -7.08 15.84 -16.14
N THR A 114 -7.82 16.89 -15.79
CA THR A 114 -7.27 18.17 -15.32
C THR A 114 -8.01 18.65 -14.09
N LEU A 115 -7.29 19.30 -13.18
CA LEU A 115 -7.84 19.99 -12.02
C LEU A 115 -7.74 21.51 -12.21
N ILE A 116 -8.77 22.22 -11.78
CA ILE A 116 -8.78 23.67 -11.63
C ILE A 116 -9.28 23.99 -10.24
N GLY A 117 -8.51 24.74 -9.45
CA GLY A 117 -8.97 25.13 -8.12
C GLY A 117 -7.86 25.61 -7.19
N PHE A 118 -8.18 25.59 -5.90
CA PHE A 118 -7.27 25.93 -4.81
C PHE A 118 -6.46 24.71 -4.41
N PHE A 119 -5.15 24.88 -4.24
CA PHE A 119 -4.25 23.79 -3.90
C PHE A 119 -3.02 24.25 -3.10
N ASN A 120 -2.29 23.28 -2.56
CA ASN A 120 -0.96 23.50 -1.99
C ASN A 120 0.15 23.02 -2.93
N ALA A 121 0.99 23.94 -3.41
CA ALA A 121 2.12 23.60 -4.29
C ALA A 121 3.16 22.66 -3.65
N ASP A 122 3.20 22.57 -2.32
CA ASP A 122 4.16 21.77 -1.57
C ASP A 122 3.71 20.32 -1.37
N THR A 123 2.39 20.05 -1.47
CA THR A 123 1.82 18.71 -1.23
C THR A 123 1.17 18.08 -2.47
N VAL A 124 1.24 18.73 -3.64
CA VAL A 124 0.82 18.12 -4.91
C VAL A 124 1.71 16.93 -5.23
N ASN A 125 1.16 15.70 -5.18
CA ASN A 125 1.94 14.46 -5.39
C ASN A 125 1.14 13.31 -6.04
N GLU A 126 -0.19 13.28 -5.86
CA GLU A 126 -1.07 12.22 -6.37
C GLU A 126 -2.48 12.73 -6.70
N TRP A 127 -3.23 11.91 -7.45
CA TRP A 127 -4.66 12.07 -7.68
C TRP A 127 -5.46 11.88 -6.38
N ARG A 128 -6.55 12.64 -6.22
CA ARG A 128 -7.20 12.98 -4.94
C ARG A 128 -6.21 13.71 -4.03
N THR A 129 -5.67 14.76 -4.62
CA THR A 129 -4.54 15.54 -4.13
C THR A 129 -4.85 16.12 -2.75
N PRO A 130 -3.98 15.91 -1.75
CA PRO A 130 -4.17 16.49 -0.43
C PRO A 130 -4.15 18.02 -0.53
N ASN A 131 -4.82 18.67 0.41
CA ASN A 131 -4.91 20.13 0.45
C ASN A 131 -5.44 20.75 -0.86
N THR A 132 -6.60 20.26 -1.33
CA THR A 132 -7.25 20.81 -2.54
C THR A 132 -8.73 21.10 -2.36
N ILE A 133 -9.22 22.09 -3.10
CA ILE A 133 -10.64 22.27 -3.44
C ILE A 133 -10.65 22.54 -4.95
N ALA A 134 -11.20 21.62 -5.73
CA ALA A 134 -11.03 21.66 -7.18
C ALA A 134 -12.26 21.19 -7.95
N LEU A 135 -12.36 21.73 -9.16
CA LEU A 135 -13.12 21.16 -10.26
C LEU A 135 -12.21 20.21 -11.03
N ARG A 136 -12.70 19.01 -11.31
CA ARG A 136 -11.99 18.01 -12.10
C ARG A 136 -12.72 17.77 -13.42
N PHE A 137 -11.98 17.87 -14.51
CA PHE A 137 -12.48 17.70 -15.87
C PHE A 137 -11.85 16.49 -16.52
N TYR A 138 -12.67 15.55 -16.98
CA TYR A 138 -12.22 14.32 -17.61
C TYR A 138 -12.74 14.25 -19.05
N GLY A 139 -11.87 14.50 -20.02
CA GLY A 139 -12.19 14.45 -21.45
C GLY A 139 -12.43 13.01 -21.91
N ARG A 140 -13.50 12.82 -22.68
CA ARG A 140 -13.99 11.52 -23.16
C ARG A 140 -14.13 11.49 -24.68
N GLY A 141 -13.27 12.24 -25.38
CA GLY A 141 -13.32 12.36 -26.83
C GLY A 141 -14.27 13.46 -27.26
N THR A 142 -15.58 13.21 -27.29
CA THR A 142 -16.61 14.16 -27.79
C THR A 142 -17.41 14.87 -26.70
N TYR A 143 -17.12 14.57 -25.44
CA TYR A 143 -17.71 15.20 -24.26
C TYR A 143 -16.68 15.17 -23.14
N PHE A 144 -17.00 15.79 -22.00
CA PHE A 144 -16.24 15.62 -20.77
C PHE A 144 -17.18 15.37 -19.58
N LEU A 145 -16.63 14.75 -18.54
CA LEU A 145 -17.25 14.64 -17.24
C LEU A 145 -16.64 15.70 -16.30
N ALA A 146 -17.47 16.30 -15.45
CA ALA A 146 -17.03 17.25 -14.46
C ALA A 146 -17.35 16.75 -13.05
N TYR A 147 -16.43 16.99 -12.11
CA TYR A 147 -16.58 16.65 -10.71
C TYR A 147 -16.20 17.84 -9.83
N LEU A 148 -16.87 17.97 -8.70
CA LEU A 148 -16.44 18.81 -7.59
C LEU A 148 -15.74 17.93 -6.57
N GLU A 149 -14.54 18.28 -6.14
CA GLU A 149 -13.77 17.51 -5.16
C GLU A 149 -13.00 18.39 -4.17
N TYR A 150 -12.71 17.82 -3.00
CA TYR A 150 -11.76 18.39 -2.03
C TYR A 150 -10.86 17.29 -1.47
N GLY A 151 -9.69 17.70 -0.95
CA GLY A 151 -8.80 16.84 -0.17
C GLY A 151 -8.27 17.56 1.06
N THR A 152 -8.25 16.85 2.19
CA THR A 152 -7.72 17.34 3.47
C THR A 152 -6.20 17.23 3.53
N GLY A 153 -5.58 17.75 4.59
CA GLY A 153 -4.17 17.55 4.91
C GLY A 153 -3.82 16.14 5.37
N LEU A 154 -4.83 15.28 5.60
CA LEU A 154 -4.69 13.86 5.97
C LEU A 154 -5.19 12.93 4.86
N TRP A 155 -5.14 13.36 3.59
CA TRP A 155 -5.50 12.55 2.41
C TRP A 155 -6.93 12.00 2.38
N ARG A 156 -7.80 12.46 3.28
CA ARG A 156 -9.24 12.18 3.24
C ARG A 156 -9.87 13.07 2.20
N VAL A 157 -10.66 12.51 1.30
CA VAL A 157 -11.21 13.26 0.16
C VAL A 157 -12.71 13.08 0.00
N GLY A 158 -13.37 14.13 -0.46
CA GLY A 158 -14.77 14.08 -0.88
C GLY A 158 -14.88 14.41 -2.37
N GLY A 159 -15.93 13.92 -3.02
CA GLY A 159 -16.27 14.41 -4.37
C GLY A 159 -17.61 13.95 -4.88
N THR A 160 -18.14 14.71 -5.83
CA THR A 160 -19.44 14.50 -6.46
C THR A 160 -19.38 14.86 -7.94
N SER A 161 -20.16 14.17 -8.77
CA SER A 161 -20.25 14.42 -10.21
C SER A 161 -21.30 15.49 -10.53
N PHE A 162 -21.04 16.36 -11.50
CA PHE A 162 -22.08 17.24 -12.05
C PHE A 162 -23.10 16.43 -12.86
N GLY A 163 -24.40 16.66 -12.57
CA GLY A 163 -25.51 16.04 -13.31
C GLY A 163 -25.54 14.51 -13.28
N GLY A 164 -24.98 13.86 -12.25
CA GLY A 164 -24.91 12.39 -12.17
C GLY A 164 -24.01 11.77 -13.24
N GLU A 165 -22.83 12.37 -13.47
CA GLU A 165 -21.92 12.06 -14.58
C GLU A 165 -22.52 12.42 -15.95
N ALA A 166 -23.13 13.60 -16.04
CA ALA A 166 -23.63 14.13 -17.30
C ALA A 166 -22.51 14.24 -18.34
N SER A 167 -22.81 13.83 -19.57
CA SER A 167 -21.90 14.01 -20.72
C SER A 167 -21.98 15.47 -21.19
N ILE A 168 -21.08 16.31 -20.71
CA ILE A 168 -21.06 17.75 -21.03
C ILE A 168 -20.37 17.94 -22.38
N PRO A 169 -20.99 18.63 -23.36
CA PRO A 169 -20.39 18.86 -24.66
C PRO A 169 -19.01 19.53 -24.57
N ASN A 170 -18.08 19.16 -25.44
CA ASN A 170 -16.77 19.80 -25.55
C ASN A 170 -16.65 20.61 -26.85
N GLY A 171 -15.53 21.30 -27.04
CA GLY A 171 -15.22 22.04 -28.26
C GLY A 171 -15.59 23.52 -28.18
N ALA A 172 -16.48 24.00 -29.05
CA ALA A 172 -16.74 25.43 -29.25
C ALA A 172 -17.55 26.12 -28.13
N ALA A 173 -17.93 25.40 -27.08
CA ALA A 173 -18.72 25.93 -25.99
C ALA A 173 -17.83 26.47 -24.87
N ASP A 174 -18.10 27.71 -24.48
CA ASP A 174 -17.49 28.36 -23.33
C ASP A 174 -18.45 28.29 -22.14
N TYR A 175 -17.93 27.88 -21.00
CA TYR A 175 -18.71 27.65 -19.79
C TYR A 175 -18.32 28.68 -18.73
N PRO A 176 -19.22 29.59 -18.31
CA PRO A 176 -19.00 30.31 -17.08
C PRO A 176 -18.96 29.31 -15.92
N PHE A 177 -17.92 29.39 -15.09
CA PHE A 177 -17.77 28.54 -13.92
C PHE A 177 -17.68 29.36 -12.64
N SER A 178 -18.04 28.72 -11.54
CA SER A 178 -17.71 29.20 -10.19
C SER A 178 -17.31 28.04 -9.28
N LEU A 179 -16.48 28.34 -8.29
CA LEU A 179 -16.05 27.44 -7.23
C LEU A 179 -15.96 28.25 -5.94
N ASN A 180 -16.79 27.93 -4.96
CA ASN A 180 -16.84 28.65 -3.69
C ASN A 180 -16.73 27.65 -2.53
N TYR A 181 -15.99 28.04 -1.50
CA TYR A 181 -15.96 27.35 -0.22
C TYR A 181 -16.44 28.29 0.88
N ASP A 182 -17.47 27.85 1.60
CA ASP A 182 -17.98 28.53 2.79
C ASP A 182 -17.62 27.69 4.03
N PRO A 183 -16.70 28.16 4.89
CA PRO A 183 -16.33 27.43 6.10
C PRO A 183 -17.49 27.30 7.10
N ASN A 184 -18.49 28.19 7.06
CA ASN A 184 -19.62 28.17 7.99
C ASN A 184 -20.82 27.38 7.46
N GLY A 185 -20.79 26.96 6.20
CA GLY A 185 -21.85 26.18 5.59
C GLY A 185 -22.11 24.86 6.31
N ALA A 186 -23.36 24.38 6.25
CA ALA A 186 -23.82 23.15 6.90
C ALA A 186 -23.42 23.09 8.39
N ASP A 187 -23.82 24.13 9.14
CA ASP A 187 -23.58 24.26 10.58
C ASP A 187 -22.09 24.21 10.96
N GLY A 188 -21.25 24.88 10.18
CA GLY A 188 -19.81 24.97 10.43
C GLY A 188 -18.99 23.76 9.97
N ARG A 189 -19.62 22.77 9.31
CA ARG A 189 -18.90 21.65 8.68
C ARG A 189 -18.11 22.07 7.44
N GLY A 190 -18.50 23.16 6.79
CA GLY A 190 -17.92 23.63 5.54
C GLY A 190 -18.65 23.06 4.33
N THR A 191 -18.92 23.92 3.35
CA THR A 191 -19.57 23.55 2.08
C THR A 191 -18.75 24.03 0.90
N VAL A 192 -18.58 23.17 -0.09
CA VAL A 192 -18.05 23.53 -1.41
C VAL A 192 -19.23 23.60 -2.37
N SER A 193 -19.37 24.70 -3.10
CA SER A 193 -20.38 24.87 -4.14
C SER A 193 -19.73 25.28 -5.44
N ALA A 194 -20.28 24.84 -6.56
CA ALA A 194 -19.75 25.17 -7.86
C ALA A 194 -20.82 25.19 -8.94
N THR A 195 -20.58 26.00 -9.96
CA THR A 195 -21.38 26.03 -11.18
C THR A 195 -20.50 25.84 -12.40
N LEU A 196 -21.09 25.29 -13.46
CA LEU A 196 -20.49 25.13 -14.77
C LEU A 196 -21.59 25.27 -15.81
N GLY A 197 -21.69 26.44 -16.45
CA GLY A 197 -22.84 26.77 -17.30
C GLY A 197 -24.15 26.61 -16.54
N SER A 198 -25.05 25.75 -17.04
CA SER A 198 -26.33 25.42 -16.39
C SER A 198 -26.22 24.36 -15.29
N TYR A 199 -25.07 23.73 -15.12
CA TYR A 199 -24.87 22.71 -14.09
C TYR A 199 -24.45 23.36 -12.77
N SER A 200 -24.92 22.80 -11.65
CA SER A 200 -24.49 23.21 -10.32
C SER A 200 -24.33 22.00 -9.41
N ASN A 201 -23.49 22.14 -8.39
CA ASN A 201 -23.31 21.14 -7.36
C ASN A 201 -22.96 21.80 -6.02
N VAL A 202 -23.38 21.18 -4.92
CA VAL A 202 -23.03 21.58 -3.56
C VAL A 202 -22.70 20.32 -2.78
N MET A 203 -21.56 20.34 -2.10
CA MET A 203 -21.06 19.25 -1.28
C MET A 203 -20.70 19.77 0.10
N THR A 204 -21.17 19.10 1.13
CA THR A 204 -20.73 19.31 2.51
C THR A 204 -19.49 18.47 2.76
N LEU A 205 -18.51 19.01 3.48
CA LEU A 205 -17.37 18.20 3.93
C LEU A 205 -17.87 17.08 4.86
N ASP A 206 -17.37 15.86 4.65
CA ASP A 206 -17.66 14.70 5.48
C ASP A 206 -17.23 14.91 6.94
N SER A 207 -17.85 14.14 7.83
CA SER A 207 -17.70 14.34 9.28
C SER A 207 -16.23 14.19 9.69
N GLY A 208 -15.70 15.22 10.36
CA GLY A 208 -14.30 15.28 10.77
C GLY A 208 -13.33 15.83 9.72
N HIS A 209 -13.69 15.89 8.42
CA HIS A 209 -12.75 16.28 7.36
C HIS A 209 -12.30 17.74 7.49
N LYS A 210 -13.16 18.64 7.98
CA LYS A 210 -12.75 20.01 8.27
C LYS A 210 -11.70 20.07 9.40
N ALA A 211 -11.80 19.19 10.39
CA ALA A 211 -10.86 19.11 11.52
C ALA A 211 -9.51 18.52 11.12
N ASP A 212 -9.46 17.67 10.09
CA ASP A 212 -8.20 17.22 9.48
C ASP A 212 -7.39 18.40 8.90
N GLY A 213 -8.06 19.52 8.64
CA GLY A 213 -7.46 20.72 8.08
C GLY A 213 -7.09 20.58 6.60
N ALA A 214 -6.71 21.70 6.00
CA ALA A 214 -6.07 21.79 4.70
C ALA A 214 -5.40 23.16 4.60
N MET A 215 -4.32 23.27 3.83
CA MET A 215 -3.63 24.54 3.57
C MET A 215 -3.58 24.81 2.08
N PHE A 216 -4.05 25.97 1.62
CA PHE A 216 -4.02 26.35 0.21
C PHE A 216 -3.08 27.53 0.02
N ASN A 217 -2.19 27.48 -0.96
CA ASN A 217 -1.27 28.57 -1.27
C ASN A 217 -1.25 28.96 -2.76
N ARG A 218 -2.04 28.27 -3.60
CA ARG A 218 -2.22 28.58 -5.02
C ARG A 218 -3.67 28.43 -5.46
N PHE A 219 -4.02 29.13 -6.54
CA PHE A 219 -5.16 28.80 -7.39
C PHE A 219 -4.69 28.65 -8.84
N GLY A 220 -5.17 27.64 -9.57
CA GLY A 220 -4.79 27.47 -10.98
C GLY A 220 -5.09 26.10 -11.56
N ILE A 221 -4.33 25.74 -12.61
CA ILE A 221 -4.47 24.52 -13.39
C ILE A 221 -3.42 23.49 -12.93
N LEU A 222 -3.83 22.24 -12.73
CA LEU A 222 -2.94 21.11 -12.42
C LEU A 222 -3.30 19.88 -13.26
N ASN A 223 -2.31 19.06 -13.57
CA ASN A 223 -2.60 17.74 -14.12
C ASN A 223 -3.16 16.83 -13.03
N VAL A 224 -4.02 15.88 -13.40
CA VAL A 224 -4.34 14.80 -12.47
C VAL A 224 -3.12 13.89 -12.33
N MET A 225 -2.60 13.81 -11.11
CA MET A 225 -1.37 13.08 -10.77
C MET A 225 -1.57 11.56 -10.64
N LYS A 226 -1.99 10.90 -11.73
CA LYS A 226 -2.14 9.45 -11.86
C LYS A 226 -1.13 8.88 -12.86
N SER A 227 -1.18 7.60 -13.20
CA SER A 227 -0.35 7.06 -14.29
C SER A 227 -0.54 7.83 -15.60
N ALA A 228 0.53 7.91 -16.42
CA ALA A 228 0.51 8.60 -17.70
C ALA A 228 -0.66 8.13 -18.59
N ASP A 229 -1.50 9.06 -19.01
CA ASP A 229 -2.74 8.81 -19.76
C ASP A 229 -2.89 9.78 -20.93
N ASP A 230 -3.97 9.66 -21.69
CA ASP A 230 -4.19 10.46 -22.88
C ASP A 230 -4.35 11.95 -22.56
N PRO A 231 -3.63 12.82 -23.30
CA PRO A 231 -3.62 14.24 -23.06
C PRO A 231 -4.90 14.91 -23.55
N GLY A 232 -5.10 16.13 -23.08
CA GLY A 232 -6.16 17.01 -23.55
C GLY A 232 -5.73 18.46 -23.51
N GLN A 233 -6.71 19.34 -23.75
CA GLN A 233 -6.53 20.77 -23.62
C GLN A 233 -7.55 21.34 -22.65
N ILE A 234 -7.19 22.45 -22.04
CA ILE A 234 -8.10 23.25 -21.22
C ILE A 234 -7.70 24.72 -21.36
N TRP A 235 -8.68 25.63 -21.32
CA TRP A 235 -8.43 27.06 -21.36
C TRP A 235 -9.32 27.80 -20.37
N LEU A 236 -8.76 28.81 -19.74
CA LEU A 236 -9.43 29.70 -18.80
C LEU A 236 -9.16 31.14 -19.15
N ASP A 237 -10.21 31.95 -19.08
CA ASP A 237 -10.13 33.39 -19.25
C ASP A 237 -11.04 34.11 -18.24
N ASN A 238 -10.81 35.41 -18.04
CA ASN A 238 -11.58 36.30 -17.17
C ASN A 238 -11.74 35.74 -15.75
N VAL A 239 -10.65 35.21 -15.20
CA VAL A 239 -10.66 34.52 -13.92
C VAL A 239 -10.72 35.55 -12.79
N THR A 240 -11.64 35.39 -11.84
CA THR A 240 -11.65 36.15 -10.58
C THR A 240 -11.30 35.21 -9.43
N ILE A 241 -10.36 35.58 -8.56
CA ILE A 241 -9.91 34.78 -7.41
C ILE A 241 -10.06 35.62 -6.15
N ASN A 242 -10.88 35.18 -5.20
CA ASN A 242 -11.15 35.90 -3.95
C ASN A 242 -11.50 37.38 -4.16
N GLY A 243 -12.22 37.68 -5.26
CA GLY A 243 -12.61 39.04 -5.67
C GLY A 243 -11.58 39.81 -6.51
N GLU A 244 -10.37 39.29 -6.71
CA GLU A 244 -9.34 39.88 -7.59
C GLU A 244 -9.52 39.40 -9.03
N ALA A 245 -9.66 40.33 -9.98
CA ALA A 245 -9.86 40.01 -11.39
C ALA A 245 -8.54 39.81 -12.15
N HIS A 246 -8.49 38.78 -12.98
CA HIS A 246 -7.39 38.41 -13.86
C HIS A 246 -7.91 38.22 -15.30
N PRO A 247 -7.92 39.29 -16.11
CA PRO A 247 -8.41 39.26 -17.49
C PRO A 247 -7.39 38.71 -18.50
N PHE A 248 -6.14 38.51 -18.09
CA PHE A 248 -5.05 37.99 -18.93
C PHE A 248 -4.71 38.82 -20.20
N ASP A 249 -4.92 40.14 -20.17
CA ASP A 249 -4.44 41.05 -21.23
C ASP A 249 -2.91 41.10 -21.37
N SER A 250 -2.19 40.57 -20.38
CA SER A 250 -0.73 40.42 -20.35
C SER A 250 -0.33 39.22 -19.50
N ASP A 251 0.94 38.79 -19.61
CA ASP A 251 1.44 37.66 -18.83
C ASP A 251 1.36 37.98 -17.33
N PRO A 252 0.57 37.23 -16.55
CA PRO A 252 0.38 37.54 -15.15
C PRO A 252 1.56 37.05 -14.27
N GLY A 253 2.58 36.40 -14.85
CA GLY A 253 3.77 35.94 -14.14
C GLY A 253 3.49 34.88 -13.07
N TRP A 254 2.47 34.04 -13.30
CA TRP A 254 2.07 33.01 -12.34
C TRP A 254 3.13 31.92 -12.15
N ASP A 255 3.11 31.32 -10.97
CA ASP A 255 4.03 30.26 -10.57
C ASP A 255 3.78 28.99 -11.38
N ARG A 256 4.83 28.18 -11.61
CA ARG A 256 4.74 26.97 -12.43
C ARG A 256 5.72 25.89 -11.98
N ARG A 257 5.28 24.63 -12.07
CA ARG A 257 6.11 23.44 -11.83
C ARG A 257 5.95 22.46 -12.97
N ASN A 258 7.07 21.86 -13.40
CA ASN A 258 7.13 20.79 -14.43
C ASN A 258 6.26 21.04 -15.68
N ASN A 259 6.15 22.29 -16.10
CA ASN A 259 5.33 22.73 -17.22
C ASN A 259 6.23 23.37 -18.30
N ARG A 260 5.74 23.51 -19.54
CA ARG A 260 6.50 23.88 -20.75
C ARG A 260 7.68 22.94 -20.99
N ARG A 261 7.46 21.63 -20.84
CA ARG A 261 8.48 20.59 -20.99
C ARG A 261 7.92 19.32 -21.62
N THR A 262 8.84 18.55 -22.19
CA THR A 262 8.62 17.17 -22.61
C THR A 262 9.58 16.28 -21.81
N TYR A 263 9.11 15.14 -21.32
CA TYR A 263 9.92 14.19 -20.56
C TYR A 263 9.40 12.77 -20.72
N THR A 264 10.18 11.77 -20.33
CA THR A 264 9.75 10.36 -20.33
C THR A 264 9.32 9.98 -18.92
N SER A 265 8.09 9.45 -18.78
CA SER A 265 7.61 8.90 -17.52
C SER A 265 7.58 7.38 -17.56
N THR A 266 8.02 6.79 -16.45
CA THR A 266 7.95 5.36 -16.16
C THR A 266 6.69 4.99 -15.39
N ASN A 267 5.91 5.96 -14.92
CA ASN A 267 4.66 5.76 -14.20
C ASN A 267 3.53 5.51 -15.22
N VAL A 268 3.56 4.32 -15.83
CA VAL A 268 2.58 3.87 -16.83
C VAL A 268 1.90 2.63 -16.27
N ARG A 269 0.57 2.56 -16.30
CA ARG A 269 -0.18 1.46 -15.70
C ARG A 269 -0.31 0.28 -16.69
N PRO A 270 -0.03 -0.98 -16.32
CA PRO A 270 0.52 -1.46 -15.04
C PRO A 270 2.01 -1.83 -15.17
N ARG A 271 2.93 -0.88 -15.00
CA ARG A 271 4.37 -1.09 -14.99
C ARG A 271 4.89 -1.16 -13.56
N PHE A 272 5.13 -2.38 -13.08
CA PHE A 272 5.68 -2.62 -11.75
C PHE A 272 7.17 -2.28 -11.68
N ASP A 273 7.59 -1.62 -10.61
CA ASP A 273 9.00 -1.37 -10.33
C ASP A 273 9.26 -1.43 -8.83
N PHE A 274 9.22 -2.65 -8.29
CA PHE A 274 9.46 -2.93 -6.89
C PHE A 274 10.40 -4.13 -6.68
N GLY A 275 11.03 -4.19 -5.52
CA GLY A 275 11.98 -5.24 -5.12
C GLY A 275 13.10 -4.65 -4.27
N PHE A 276 14.22 -5.35 -4.15
CA PHE A 276 15.39 -4.81 -3.45
C PHE A 276 15.94 -3.58 -4.16
N SER A 277 16.16 -2.50 -3.40
CA SER A 277 16.69 -1.23 -3.84
C SER A 277 17.96 -0.92 -3.03
N PRO A 278 19.16 -1.04 -3.63
CA PRO A 278 20.40 -0.87 -2.88
C PRO A 278 20.63 0.60 -2.52
N GLY A 279 21.09 0.84 -1.28
CA GLY A 279 21.49 2.17 -0.80
C GLY A 279 20.35 3.18 -0.64
N SER A 280 19.09 2.76 -0.73
CA SER A 280 17.94 3.59 -0.36
C SER A 280 17.61 3.44 1.14
N ASN A 281 16.80 4.36 1.67
CA ASN A 281 16.40 4.39 3.08
C ASN A 281 15.03 5.08 3.25
N PHE A 282 14.08 4.74 2.39
CA PHE A 282 12.75 5.33 2.37
C PHE A 282 11.84 4.80 3.48
N ALA A 283 12.06 3.58 3.96
CA ALA A 283 11.38 2.96 5.09
C ALA A 283 12.06 3.28 6.43
N GLY A 284 13.29 3.80 6.45
CA GLY A 284 13.98 4.25 7.66
C GLY A 284 14.77 3.17 8.41
N GLY A 285 15.21 2.09 7.74
CA GLY A 285 16.03 1.02 8.33
C GLY A 285 17.50 1.36 8.51
N GLN A 286 18.33 0.34 8.76
CA GLN A 286 19.78 0.51 8.79
C GLN A 286 20.36 0.70 7.37
N SER A 287 21.52 1.34 7.25
CA SER A 287 22.02 1.77 5.93
C SER A 287 22.58 0.61 5.09
N GLY A 288 21.87 0.22 4.02
CA GLY A 288 22.42 -0.63 2.95
C GLY A 288 21.44 -1.01 1.83
N GLY A 289 20.14 -0.86 2.06
CA GLY A 289 19.08 -0.99 1.07
C GLY A 289 17.76 -1.33 1.73
N GLU A 290 16.71 -1.54 0.93
CA GLU A 290 15.39 -1.93 1.43
C GLU A 290 14.61 -2.65 0.32
N ILE A 291 13.45 -3.22 0.62
CA ILE A 291 12.53 -3.70 -0.42
C ILE A 291 11.39 -2.72 -0.64
N GLY A 292 10.79 -2.77 -1.83
CA GLY A 292 9.62 -1.96 -2.16
C GLY A 292 9.84 -1.19 -3.45
N GLY A 293 9.12 -0.09 -3.61
CA GLY A 293 9.10 0.71 -4.82
C GLY A 293 7.70 0.92 -5.34
N HIS A 294 7.57 1.09 -6.65
CA HIS A 294 6.30 1.40 -7.28
C HIS A 294 5.51 0.13 -7.61
N THR A 295 4.38 -0.05 -6.94
CA THR A 295 3.43 -1.14 -7.17
C THR A 295 2.19 -0.60 -7.85
N PHE A 296 1.67 -1.29 -8.85
CA PHE A 296 0.27 -1.13 -9.26
C PHE A 296 -0.54 -2.28 -8.67
N ARG A 297 -1.85 -2.11 -8.58
CA ARG A 297 -2.74 -3.27 -8.48
C ARG A 297 -2.56 -4.18 -9.70
N GLY A 298 -2.66 -5.49 -9.49
CA GLY A 298 -2.52 -6.48 -10.55
C GLY A 298 -3.83 -6.77 -11.27
N ASP A 299 -3.85 -7.75 -12.17
CA ASP A 299 -5.07 -8.19 -12.86
C ASP A 299 -4.97 -9.67 -13.21
N SER A 300 -5.82 -10.49 -12.59
CA SER A 300 -5.82 -11.95 -12.75
C SER A 300 -6.60 -12.43 -13.97
N ARG A 301 -7.36 -11.55 -14.67
CA ARG A 301 -8.21 -11.97 -15.80
C ARG A 301 -7.42 -12.73 -16.85
N LEU A 302 -8.05 -13.75 -17.42
CA LEU A 302 -7.42 -14.64 -18.41
C LEU A 302 -6.86 -13.87 -19.61
N GLU A 303 -7.52 -12.77 -20.01
CA GLU A 303 -7.07 -11.90 -21.11
C GLU A 303 -5.68 -11.26 -20.86
N PHE A 304 -5.29 -11.11 -19.59
CA PHE A 304 -3.98 -10.56 -19.19
C PHE A 304 -2.99 -11.61 -18.70
N ASN A 305 -3.38 -12.89 -18.75
CA ASN A 305 -2.65 -14.09 -18.33
C ASN A 305 -1.30 -13.86 -17.63
N GLY A 306 -1.31 -13.58 -16.33
CA GLY A 306 -0.10 -13.48 -15.50
C GLY A 306 0.93 -12.42 -15.90
N ARG A 307 0.67 -11.58 -16.91
CA ARG A 307 1.50 -10.44 -17.35
C ARG A 307 1.22 -9.16 -16.56
N ARG A 308 0.06 -9.12 -15.89
CA ARG A 308 -0.37 -8.01 -15.02
C ARG A 308 -0.40 -8.41 -13.55
N MET A 309 0.25 -9.50 -13.18
CA MET A 309 0.48 -9.84 -11.77
C MET A 309 1.98 -9.89 -11.52
N ALA A 310 2.41 -9.56 -10.30
CA ALA A 310 3.81 -9.56 -9.92
C ALA A 310 4.00 -9.92 -8.44
N TYR A 311 5.19 -10.42 -8.09
CA TYR A 311 5.62 -10.57 -6.69
C TYR A 311 7.14 -10.42 -6.55
N TYR A 312 7.58 -10.13 -5.32
CA TYR A 312 8.97 -10.21 -4.88
C TYR A 312 8.98 -10.73 -3.44
N GLY A 313 9.56 -11.91 -3.20
CA GLY A 313 9.46 -12.55 -1.89
C GLY A 313 10.54 -13.57 -1.55
N ALA A 314 10.87 -13.64 -0.26
CA ALA A 314 11.76 -14.62 0.32
C ALA A 314 11.18 -16.03 0.21
N ARG A 315 11.99 -17.01 -0.18
CA ARG A 315 11.61 -18.41 -0.11
C ARG A 315 11.63 -18.91 1.33
N LEU A 316 10.52 -19.52 1.76
CA LEU A 316 10.42 -20.15 3.09
C LEU A 316 11.14 -21.51 3.10
N ASN A 317 11.53 -21.99 4.28
CA ASN A 317 12.22 -23.28 4.44
C ASN A 317 11.27 -24.47 4.23
N GLU A 318 9.98 -24.25 4.39
CA GLU A 318 8.91 -25.21 4.17
C GLU A 318 7.67 -24.50 3.63
N THR A 319 6.72 -25.28 3.11
CA THR A 319 5.39 -24.74 2.77
C THR A 319 4.55 -24.67 4.04
N LEU A 320 4.25 -23.45 4.49
CA LEU A 320 3.37 -23.16 5.63
C LEU A 320 1.90 -23.19 5.21
N SER A 321 1.00 -23.20 6.19
CA SER A 321 -0.45 -23.24 6.01
C SER A 321 -1.18 -22.50 7.13
N LEU A 322 -2.51 -22.50 7.08
CA LEU A 322 -3.37 -21.93 8.13
C LEU A 322 -3.35 -22.73 9.45
N ASP A 323 -2.66 -23.87 9.51
CA ASP A 323 -2.52 -24.65 10.75
C ASP A 323 -1.32 -24.19 11.60
N GLN A 324 -0.49 -23.28 11.07
CA GLN A 324 0.69 -22.77 11.76
C GLN A 324 0.52 -21.29 12.09
N ALA A 325 1.04 -20.87 13.24
CA ALA A 325 1.19 -19.46 13.55
C ALA A 325 2.18 -18.80 12.57
N LEU A 326 1.87 -17.56 12.19
CA LEU A 326 2.72 -16.74 11.32
C LEU A 326 2.98 -15.41 12.02
N HIS A 327 4.20 -14.93 11.90
CA HIS A 327 4.63 -13.63 12.40
C HIS A 327 5.46 -12.91 11.34
N ALA A 328 5.20 -11.62 11.16
CA ALA A 328 6.06 -10.70 10.43
C ALA A 328 6.05 -9.31 11.07
N GLU A 329 7.15 -8.59 10.95
CA GLU A 329 7.31 -7.23 11.43
C GLU A 329 8.41 -6.49 10.67
N GLY A 330 8.45 -5.18 10.85
CA GLY A 330 9.57 -4.34 10.44
C GLY A 330 9.12 -2.89 10.27
N LYS A 331 9.88 -2.15 9.47
CA LYS A 331 9.56 -0.76 9.13
C LYS A 331 8.80 -0.67 7.82
N VAL A 332 7.98 0.37 7.71
CA VAL A 332 7.28 0.75 6.47
C VAL A 332 7.41 2.25 6.25
N GLY A 333 7.68 2.65 5.01
CA GLY A 333 7.62 4.04 4.55
C GLY A 333 6.67 4.15 3.36
N PHE A 334 5.59 4.93 3.51
CA PHE A 334 4.62 5.16 2.46
C PHE A 334 4.86 6.53 1.82
N HIS A 335 5.18 6.59 0.53
CA HIS A 335 5.66 7.81 -0.15
C HIS A 335 4.70 8.35 -1.21
N ARG A 336 3.76 7.53 -1.67
CA ARG A 336 2.78 7.94 -2.67
C ARG A 336 1.57 7.01 -2.68
N GLY A 337 0.37 7.57 -2.49
CA GLY A 337 -0.88 6.82 -2.50
C GLY A 337 -1.89 7.37 -3.49
N VAL A 338 -2.16 6.67 -4.60
CA VAL A 338 -3.21 7.06 -5.55
C VAL A 338 -4.54 6.39 -5.19
N SER A 339 -5.69 7.02 -5.45
CA SER A 339 -6.98 6.34 -5.34
C SER A 339 -7.04 5.02 -6.13
N ASP A 340 -7.80 4.05 -5.61
CA ASP A 340 -7.93 2.70 -6.17
C ASP A 340 -6.60 1.96 -6.31
N SER A 341 -5.71 2.13 -5.33
CA SER A 341 -4.42 1.44 -5.26
C SER A 341 -4.30 0.61 -3.99
N THR A 342 -3.45 -0.42 -4.04
CA THR A 342 -3.18 -1.32 -2.91
C THR A 342 -1.76 -1.85 -3.00
N THR A 343 -1.07 -1.90 -1.86
CA THR A 343 0.14 -2.72 -1.67
C THR A 343 -0.18 -3.84 -0.68
N LEU A 344 0.18 -5.07 -1.04
CA LEU A 344 0.07 -6.22 -0.15
C LEU A 344 1.47 -6.68 0.27
N ILE A 345 1.66 -6.95 1.55
CA ILE A 345 2.83 -7.62 2.10
C ILE A 345 2.39 -8.78 3.00
N GLY A 346 3.00 -9.94 2.86
CA GLY A 346 2.64 -11.10 3.69
C GLY A 346 3.13 -12.43 3.14
N PHE A 347 2.51 -13.50 3.64
CA PHE A 347 2.77 -14.87 3.27
C PHE A 347 1.90 -15.28 2.08
N PHE A 348 2.52 -15.87 1.05
CA PHE A 348 1.81 -16.26 -0.18
C PHE A 348 2.41 -17.50 -0.84
N HIS A 349 1.69 -18.08 -1.81
CA HIS A 349 2.24 -19.11 -2.70
C HIS A 349 2.64 -18.50 -4.05
N SER A 350 3.89 -18.66 -4.46
CA SER A 350 4.46 -18.14 -5.73
C SER A 350 3.74 -18.58 -7.03
N GLU A 351 2.80 -19.51 -6.94
CA GLU A 351 2.09 -20.11 -8.07
C GLU A 351 0.57 -20.04 -7.85
N ARG A 352 0.08 -20.52 -6.70
CA ARG A 352 -1.35 -20.52 -6.40
C ARG A 352 -1.93 -19.11 -6.23
N SER A 353 -1.19 -18.21 -5.59
CA SER A 353 -1.59 -16.80 -5.48
C SER A 353 -1.49 -16.04 -6.80
N MET A 354 -0.92 -16.65 -7.84
CA MET A 354 -0.71 -16.08 -9.17
C MET A 354 -1.57 -16.78 -10.23
N ARG A 355 -2.59 -17.55 -9.82
CA ARG A 355 -3.52 -18.20 -10.75
C ARG A 355 -4.37 -17.14 -11.45
N SER A 356 -4.38 -17.21 -12.78
CA SER A 356 -5.27 -16.39 -13.59
C SER A 356 -6.72 -16.87 -13.41
N ASN A 357 -7.65 -15.94 -13.29
CA ASN A 357 -9.05 -16.20 -13.06
C ASN A 357 -9.91 -15.01 -13.51
N ASN A 358 -11.16 -15.25 -13.92
CA ASN A 358 -12.05 -14.18 -14.38
C ASN A 358 -12.97 -13.65 -13.27
N SER A 359 -12.93 -14.24 -12.06
CA SER A 359 -13.62 -13.68 -10.91
C SER A 359 -13.03 -12.32 -10.57
N GLN A 360 -13.91 -11.33 -10.41
CA GLN A 360 -13.58 -10.01 -9.88
C GLN A 360 -14.28 -9.80 -8.53
N ASN A 361 -14.59 -10.89 -7.83
CA ASN A 361 -15.32 -10.87 -6.56
C ASN A 361 -14.42 -10.49 -5.37
N SER A 362 -13.10 -10.66 -5.51
CA SER A 362 -12.09 -10.32 -4.51
C SER A 362 -10.82 -9.81 -5.19
N ALA A 363 -10.25 -8.74 -4.65
CA ALA A 363 -8.92 -8.24 -5.06
C ALA A 363 -7.78 -8.97 -4.33
N THR A 364 -8.06 -9.64 -3.21
CA THR A 364 -7.04 -10.36 -2.42
C THR A 364 -6.67 -11.67 -3.13
N PRO A 365 -5.38 -11.96 -3.35
CA PRO A 365 -4.94 -13.22 -3.94
C PRO A 365 -5.37 -14.44 -3.14
N GLU A 366 -5.65 -15.55 -3.82
CA GLU A 366 -5.73 -16.87 -3.18
C GLU A 366 -4.44 -17.19 -2.44
N ASN A 367 -4.53 -18.06 -1.43
CA ASN A 367 -3.36 -18.51 -0.67
C ASN A 367 -2.51 -17.35 -0.13
N PHE A 368 -3.14 -16.38 0.53
CA PHE A 368 -2.49 -15.19 1.07
C PHE A 368 -2.89 -14.95 2.53
N VAL A 369 -1.93 -14.59 3.38
CA VAL A 369 -2.17 -14.00 4.70
C VAL A 369 -1.20 -12.85 4.88
N GLY A 370 -1.72 -11.64 5.09
CA GLY A 370 -0.87 -10.46 5.13
C GLY A 370 -1.58 -9.19 5.55
N ALA A 371 -0.91 -8.07 5.29
CA ALA A 371 -1.45 -6.73 5.46
C ALA A 371 -1.63 -6.04 4.10
N ALA A 372 -2.64 -5.19 4.02
CA ALA A 372 -2.93 -4.30 2.90
C ALA A 372 -2.73 -2.84 3.32
N ILE A 373 -2.10 -2.05 2.45
CA ILE A 373 -2.11 -0.59 2.50
C ILE A 373 -3.08 -0.08 1.44
N GLU A 374 -4.27 0.36 1.86
CA GLU A 374 -5.37 0.69 0.96
C GLU A 374 -6.37 1.67 1.59
N GLY A 375 -7.16 2.36 0.75
CA GLY A 375 -8.23 3.27 1.14
C GLY A 375 -9.48 2.62 1.75
N PRO A 376 -10.67 3.26 1.69
CA PRO A 376 -11.17 4.08 0.60
C PRO A 376 -10.64 5.51 0.67
N SER A 377 -10.69 6.22 -0.45
CA SER A 377 -10.21 7.60 -0.50
C SER A 377 -10.93 8.54 0.47
N ALA A 378 -12.20 8.28 0.81
CA ALA A 378 -12.91 9.04 1.84
C ALA A 378 -12.20 9.03 3.20
N GLU A 379 -11.43 7.98 3.48
CA GLU A 379 -10.71 7.80 4.74
C GLU A 379 -9.18 7.86 4.55
N GLY A 380 -8.70 8.26 3.37
CA GLY A 380 -7.26 8.25 3.08
C GLY A 380 -6.77 6.81 2.90
N PHE A 381 -5.85 6.37 3.77
CA PHE A 381 -5.21 5.06 3.67
C PHE A 381 -5.03 4.41 5.04
N TYR A 382 -5.26 3.10 5.08
CA TYR A 382 -5.15 2.25 6.24
C TYR A 382 -4.06 1.21 6.06
N LEU A 383 -3.52 0.70 7.16
CA LEU A 383 -2.83 -0.59 7.22
C LEU A 383 -3.72 -1.61 7.93
N TYR A 384 -4.13 -2.70 7.26
CA TYR A 384 -5.06 -3.68 7.85
C TYR A 384 -4.81 -5.12 7.38
N PRO A 385 -5.22 -6.13 8.17
CA PRO A 385 -5.06 -7.54 7.80
C PRO A 385 -6.00 -7.95 6.67
N THR A 386 -5.53 -8.83 5.78
CA THR A 386 -6.36 -9.50 4.78
C THR A 386 -5.86 -10.91 4.50
N TYR A 387 -6.74 -11.78 3.99
CA TYR A 387 -6.38 -13.14 3.62
C TYR A 387 -7.18 -13.64 2.42
N GLY A 388 -6.61 -14.63 1.74
CA GLY A 388 -7.27 -15.44 0.73
C GLY A 388 -6.97 -16.91 0.94
N VAL A 389 -7.98 -17.76 0.80
CA VAL A 389 -7.87 -19.22 0.91
C VAL A 389 -7.57 -19.85 -0.45
N ASP A 390 -7.37 -21.17 -0.51
CA ASP A 390 -7.15 -21.91 -1.76
C ASP A 390 -8.45 -22.15 -2.55
N GLN A 391 -9.24 -21.08 -2.70
CA GLN A 391 -10.49 -21.07 -3.43
C GLN A 391 -10.79 -19.68 -4.00
N GLU A 392 -11.00 -19.61 -5.31
CA GLU A 392 -11.31 -18.39 -6.03
C GLU A 392 -12.56 -17.68 -5.48
N GLY A 393 -12.48 -16.35 -5.36
CA GLY A 393 -13.63 -15.49 -5.02
C GLY A 393 -14.12 -15.57 -3.58
N VAL A 394 -13.54 -16.44 -2.73
CA VAL A 394 -13.82 -16.46 -1.30
C VAL A 394 -13.16 -15.24 -0.66
N ARG A 395 -13.95 -14.45 0.07
CA ARG A 395 -13.51 -13.21 0.71
C ARG A 395 -13.96 -13.18 2.16
N ALA A 396 -13.18 -12.51 3.00
CA ALA A 396 -13.58 -12.26 4.39
C ALA A 396 -14.81 -11.36 4.45
N SER A 397 -15.78 -11.71 5.31
CA SER A 397 -16.94 -10.89 5.61
C SER A 397 -16.62 -9.72 6.55
N GLY A 398 -15.55 -9.85 7.35
CA GLY A 398 -15.12 -8.86 8.36
C GLY A 398 -14.51 -7.55 7.82
N GLY A 399 -14.55 -7.31 6.51
CA GLY A 399 -14.02 -6.09 5.90
C GLY A 399 -12.52 -5.91 6.19
N ARG A 400 -12.18 -4.83 6.91
CA ARG A 400 -10.79 -4.51 7.31
C ARG A 400 -10.43 -4.93 8.74
N GLY A 401 -11.31 -5.68 9.39
CA GLY A 401 -11.16 -6.03 10.80
C GLY A 401 -11.72 -4.99 11.76
N THR A 402 -11.59 -5.27 13.06
CA THR A 402 -12.07 -4.42 14.16
C THR A 402 -10.99 -4.30 15.25
N PRO A 403 -10.90 -3.15 15.96
CA PRO A 403 -11.60 -1.86 15.71
C PRO A 403 -11.12 -1.20 14.39
N THR A 404 -11.47 0.07 14.15
CA THR A 404 -11.02 0.81 12.95
C THR A 404 -9.51 0.67 12.74
N PRO A 405 -9.04 0.31 11.54
CA PRO A 405 -7.62 0.15 11.26
C PRO A 405 -6.80 1.43 11.51
N PRO A 406 -5.49 1.29 11.81
CA PRO A 406 -4.59 2.42 11.86
C PRO A 406 -4.46 3.10 10.49
N TYR A 407 -4.41 4.43 10.51
CA TYR A 407 -4.13 5.24 9.32
C TYR A 407 -2.63 5.27 9.03
N ILE A 408 -2.26 5.20 7.75
CA ILE A 408 -0.90 5.38 7.26
C ILE A 408 -0.94 6.31 6.05
N TYR A 409 -0.20 7.42 6.09
CA TYR A 409 -0.26 8.45 5.06
C TYR A 409 0.97 8.43 4.15
N PRO A 410 0.85 8.90 2.90
CA PRO A 410 1.97 8.96 1.96
C PRO A 410 2.90 10.15 2.25
N ASP A 411 3.32 10.30 3.51
CA ASP A 411 4.16 11.39 4.01
C ASP A 411 5.64 11.00 4.14
N GLY A 412 5.98 9.75 3.79
CA GLY A 412 7.32 9.18 3.85
C GLY A 412 7.81 8.87 5.27
N GLN A 413 6.98 9.04 6.30
CA GLN A 413 7.38 8.72 7.67
C GLN A 413 7.67 7.22 7.81
N SER A 414 8.79 6.91 8.46
CA SER A 414 9.10 5.55 8.90
C SER A 414 8.19 5.18 10.07
N ARG A 415 7.43 4.09 9.90
CA ARG A 415 6.53 3.55 10.91
C ARG A 415 6.88 2.08 11.18
N GLN A 416 6.68 1.64 12.42
CA GLN A 416 6.84 0.22 12.77
C GLN A 416 5.52 -0.51 12.61
N TRP A 417 5.57 -1.73 12.09
CA TRP A 417 4.38 -2.56 11.93
C TRP A 417 4.62 -4.02 12.35
N THR A 418 3.55 -4.69 12.75
CA THR A 418 3.54 -6.15 12.98
C THR A 418 2.32 -6.79 12.31
N LEU A 419 2.45 -8.06 11.98
CA LEU A 419 1.41 -8.96 11.49
C LEU A 419 1.56 -10.28 12.24
N ASP A 420 0.50 -10.68 12.93
CA ASP A 420 0.42 -11.93 13.68
C ASP A 420 -0.79 -12.73 13.22
N TYR A 421 -0.59 -13.97 12.78
CA TYR A 421 -1.66 -14.95 12.55
C TYR A 421 -1.62 -16.01 13.65
N HIS A 422 -2.75 -16.17 14.32
CA HIS A 422 -2.95 -17.21 15.33
C HIS A 422 -3.96 -18.23 14.80
N PRO A 423 -3.55 -19.49 14.53
CA PRO A 423 -4.45 -20.53 14.05
C PRO A 423 -5.55 -20.86 15.06
N ASP A 424 -5.26 -20.75 16.36
CA ASP A 424 -6.21 -21.05 17.44
C ASP A 424 -7.04 -19.82 17.88
N GLY A 425 -6.78 -18.66 17.26
CA GLY A 425 -7.52 -17.42 17.48
C GLY A 425 -9.02 -17.56 17.17
N ASN A 426 -9.83 -16.72 17.81
CA ASN A 426 -11.30 -16.70 17.64
C ASN A 426 -11.94 -18.11 17.77
N GLY A 427 -11.57 -18.84 18.83
CA GLY A 427 -12.10 -20.17 19.12
C GLY A 427 -11.66 -21.24 18.12
N GLY A 428 -10.44 -21.16 17.58
CA GLY A 428 -9.90 -22.14 16.63
C GLY A 428 -10.18 -21.86 15.15
N THR A 429 -10.91 -20.78 14.83
CA THR A 429 -11.20 -20.39 13.44
C THR A 429 -10.02 -19.67 12.79
N GLY A 430 -9.16 -19.05 13.58
CA GLY A 430 -8.00 -18.28 13.14
C GLY A 430 -8.24 -16.78 13.21
N SER A 431 -7.23 -16.02 13.62
CA SER A 431 -7.28 -14.55 13.67
C SER A 431 -5.97 -13.94 13.19
N ILE A 432 -6.06 -12.86 12.41
CA ILE A 432 -4.93 -12.07 11.92
C ILE A 432 -4.98 -10.70 12.60
N THR A 433 -3.91 -10.29 13.25
CA THR A 433 -3.78 -8.97 13.87
C THR A 433 -2.67 -8.19 13.19
N VAL A 434 -2.95 -6.93 12.85
CA VAL A 434 -1.94 -5.98 12.38
C VAL A 434 -1.85 -4.82 13.35
N LYS A 435 -0.63 -4.36 13.61
CA LYS A 435 -0.35 -3.20 14.47
C LYS A 435 0.49 -2.16 13.72
N LEU A 436 0.27 -0.89 14.03
CA LEU A 436 1.11 0.23 13.60
C LEU A 436 1.56 1.04 14.83
N ASP A 437 2.84 1.42 14.86
CA ASP A 437 3.50 2.21 15.91
C ASP A 437 3.38 1.64 17.33
N GLY A 438 3.47 0.31 17.41
CA GLY A 438 3.52 -0.43 18.66
C GLY A 438 4.92 -0.93 19.00
N PRO A 439 5.15 -1.35 20.25
CA PRO A 439 6.32 -2.14 20.57
C PRO A 439 6.26 -3.45 19.78
N SER A 440 7.29 -3.71 19.00
CA SER A 440 7.53 -4.99 18.33
C SER A 440 8.02 -6.04 19.35
N PRO A 441 7.71 -7.32 19.16
CA PRO A 441 8.35 -8.44 19.87
C PRO A 441 9.88 -8.42 19.87
N SER A 442 10.54 -7.84 18.87
CA SER A 442 12.00 -7.65 18.85
C SER A 442 12.49 -6.43 19.66
N GLY A 443 11.59 -5.72 20.34
CA GLY A 443 11.92 -4.71 21.36
C GLY A 443 11.95 -3.26 20.86
N PHE A 444 11.49 -2.98 19.64
CA PHE A 444 11.46 -1.63 19.08
C PHE A 444 10.03 -1.09 18.94
N GLY A 445 9.74 0.10 19.49
CA GLY A 445 8.52 0.85 19.18
C GLY A 445 7.93 1.66 20.35
N PRO A 446 7.19 2.75 20.09
CA PRO A 446 6.52 3.53 21.12
C PRO A 446 5.34 2.74 21.73
N ALA A 447 4.95 3.06 22.96
CA ALA A 447 3.93 2.32 23.73
C ALA A 447 2.48 2.46 23.22
N GLY A 448 2.25 3.01 22.02
CA GLY A 448 0.95 3.47 21.51
C GLY A 448 0.39 2.68 20.33
N ALA A 449 0.59 1.36 20.28
CA ALA A 449 0.18 0.52 19.15
C ALA A 449 -1.31 0.67 18.82
N GLN A 450 -1.63 1.10 17.60
CA GLN A 450 -2.97 0.93 17.06
C GLN A 450 -3.06 -0.46 16.44
N ALA A 451 -3.97 -1.28 16.93
CA ALA A 451 -4.14 -2.67 16.50
C ALA A 451 -5.52 -2.87 15.87
N VAL A 452 -5.55 -3.71 14.83
CA VAL A 452 -6.79 -4.18 14.20
C VAL A 452 -6.71 -5.67 13.96
N THR A 453 -7.80 -6.38 14.24
CA THR A 453 -7.89 -7.83 14.08
C THR A 453 -8.97 -8.20 13.08
N LEU A 454 -8.63 -9.10 12.16
CA LEU A 454 -9.57 -9.77 11.27
C LEU A 454 -9.60 -11.25 11.62
N ASN A 455 -10.79 -11.74 11.97
CA ASN A 455 -11.02 -13.17 12.16
C ASN A 455 -11.28 -13.84 10.81
N LEU A 456 -10.85 -15.10 10.67
CA LEU A 456 -11.27 -15.92 9.55
C LEU A 456 -12.77 -16.22 9.69
N ASP A 457 -13.50 -16.24 8.58
CA ASP A 457 -14.90 -16.63 8.62
C ASP A 457 -15.01 -18.15 8.89
N PRO A 458 -16.09 -18.62 9.54
CA PRO A 458 -16.31 -20.04 9.78
C PRO A 458 -16.18 -20.88 8.50
N GLY A 459 -15.39 -21.96 8.54
CA GLY A 459 -15.16 -22.84 7.39
C GLY A 459 -13.94 -22.46 6.54
N HIS A 460 -13.47 -21.20 6.57
CA HIS A 460 -12.38 -20.75 5.71
C HIS A 460 -11.04 -21.44 6.05
N LYS A 461 -10.76 -21.67 7.34
CA LYS A 461 -9.56 -22.42 7.75
C LYS A 461 -9.53 -23.84 7.16
N GLN A 462 -10.70 -24.49 7.06
CA GLN A 462 -10.85 -25.84 6.51
C GLN A 462 -10.69 -25.90 4.99
N ILE A 463 -10.97 -24.80 4.26
CA ILE A 463 -10.62 -24.69 2.83
C ILE A 463 -9.10 -24.77 2.67
N GLY A 464 -8.38 -24.16 3.61
CA GLY A 464 -6.92 -24.17 3.66
C GLY A 464 -6.28 -23.07 2.81
N ALA A 465 -4.99 -22.89 3.02
CA ALA A 465 -4.11 -22.05 2.20
C ALA A 465 -2.68 -22.57 2.38
N GLN A 466 -1.83 -22.37 1.37
CA GLN A 466 -0.43 -22.75 1.41
C GLN A 466 0.46 -21.55 1.14
N PHE A 467 1.58 -21.44 1.84
CA PHE A 467 2.51 -20.32 1.70
C PHE A 467 3.93 -20.83 1.53
N ASN A 468 4.62 -20.39 0.48
CA ASN A 468 6.01 -20.74 0.23
C ASN A 468 6.89 -19.49 0.03
N ARG A 469 6.31 -18.30 0.15
CA ARG A 469 6.98 -17.01 0.11
C ARG A 469 6.51 -16.09 1.25
N PHE A 470 7.38 -15.17 1.65
CA PHE A 470 7.01 -13.94 2.35
C PHE A 470 7.50 -12.74 1.55
N GLY A 471 6.68 -11.71 1.36
CA GLY A 471 7.07 -10.49 0.63
C GLY A 471 5.89 -9.74 0.02
N ILE A 472 6.16 -9.01 -1.07
CA ILE A 472 5.17 -8.17 -1.76
C ILE A 472 4.54 -8.95 -2.91
N ILE A 473 3.22 -8.88 -3.05
CA ILE A 473 2.46 -9.46 -4.16
C ILE A 473 1.35 -8.51 -4.63
N THR A 474 1.03 -8.52 -5.92
CA THR A 474 -0.06 -7.71 -6.48
C THR A 474 -1.44 -8.27 -6.15
N THR A 475 -2.45 -7.41 -6.08
CA THR A 475 -3.87 -7.80 -6.08
C THR A 475 -4.29 -8.49 -7.39
N HIS A 476 -5.49 -9.07 -7.40
CA HIS A 476 -6.11 -9.72 -8.56
C HIS A 476 -7.02 -8.82 -9.40
N ILE A 477 -7.43 -7.67 -8.87
CA ILE A 477 -8.26 -6.67 -9.58
C ILE A 477 -7.42 -5.45 -9.88
N ASP A 478 -7.60 -4.91 -11.08
CA ASP A 478 -6.85 -3.76 -11.59
C ASP A 478 -7.04 -2.50 -10.73
N GLY A 479 -6.05 -1.61 -10.78
CA GLY A 479 -6.17 -0.28 -10.18
C GLY A 479 -4.89 0.54 -10.32
N SER A 480 -4.87 1.67 -9.62
CA SER A 480 -3.73 2.60 -9.60
C SER A 480 -2.56 2.05 -8.78
N GLY A 481 -1.49 2.84 -8.69
CA GLY A 481 -0.26 2.45 -8.02
C GLY A 481 0.12 3.28 -6.80
N GLN A 482 0.92 2.66 -5.94
CA GLN A 482 1.51 3.23 -4.72
C GLN A 482 3.04 3.20 -4.81
N THR A 483 3.68 3.95 -3.93
CA THR A 483 5.10 3.78 -3.64
C THR A 483 5.27 3.51 -2.16
N VAL A 484 5.65 2.27 -1.82
CA VAL A 484 5.82 1.80 -0.44
C VAL A 484 7.15 1.07 -0.33
N TYR A 485 7.86 1.29 0.76
CA TYR A 485 9.10 0.60 1.10
C TYR A 485 9.00 -0.09 2.45
N PHE A 486 9.74 -1.19 2.61
CA PHE A 486 9.83 -1.98 3.82
C PHE A 486 11.27 -2.36 4.11
N ASP A 487 11.64 -2.36 5.38
CA ASP A 487 13.02 -2.59 5.83
C ASP A 487 13.02 -3.19 7.24
N ASP A 488 14.18 -3.66 7.71
CA ASP A 488 14.38 -4.34 8.99
C ASP A 488 13.35 -5.47 9.21
N LEU A 489 13.10 -6.27 8.17
CA LEU A 489 12.00 -7.24 8.16
C LEU A 489 12.35 -8.49 8.97
N THR A 490 11.54 -8.83 9.96
CA THR A 490 11.59 -10.12 10.64
C THR A 490 10.34 -10.92 10.31
N TYR A 491 10.48 -12.16 9.86
CA TYR A 491 9.33 -12.97 9.44
C TYR A 491 9.54 -14.48 9.63
N THR A 492 8.42 -15.20 9.67
CA THR A 492 8.39 -16.66 9.84
C THR A 492 8.93 -17.36 8.58
N MET A 493 10.01 -18.11 8.72
CA MET A 493 10.61 -18.91 7.64
C MET A 493 10.18 -20.37 7.70
N GLY A 494 9.61 -20.80 8.82
CA GLY A 494 9.24 -22.17 9.09
C GLY A 494 8.87 -22.35 10.56
N THR A 495 8.67 -23.59 10.94
CA THR A 495 8.40 -24.01 12.31
C THR A 495 9.53 -24.92 12.81
N GLN A 496 9.79 -24.90 14.12
CA GLN A 496 10.72 -25.85 14.74
C GLN A 496 9.95 -26.98 15.42
N PRO A 497 10.46 -28.23 15.36
CA PRO A 497 9.80 -29.32 16.06
C PRO A 497 9.89 -29.12 17.57
N ARG A 498 8.75 -29.23 18.24
CA ARG A 498 8.70 -29.33 19.69
C ARG A 498 8.88 -30.77 20.13
N LEU A 499 9.87 -31.02 20.99
CA LEU A 499 9.98 -32.26 21.75
C LEU A 499 9.16 -32.12 23.03
N THR A 500 8.11 -32.90 23.18
CA THR A 500 7.35 -33.00 24.43
C THR A 500 7.85 -34.16 25.26
N ILE A 501 7.76 -34.03 26.59
CA ILE A 501 8.04 -35.10 27.54
C ILE A 501 6.82 -35.28 28.43
N ALA A 502 6.29 -36.49 28.49
CA ALA A 502 5.16 -36.84 29.35
C ALA A 502 5.52 -38.05 30.22
N LYS A 503 5.25 -37.97 31.52
CA LYS A 503 5.38 -39.15 32.39
C LYS A 503 4.21 -40.09 32.12
N THR A 504 4.49 -41.33 31.75
CA THR A 504 3.47 -42.31 31.34
C THR A 504 3.27 -43.43 32.35
N ALA A 505 4.27 -43.65 33.21
CA ALA A 505 4.20 -44.59 34.32
C ALA A 505 5.14 -44.10 35.45
N PRO A 506 5.09 -44.67 36.67
CA PRO A 506 5.95 -44.25 37.78
C PRO A 506 7.46 -44.19 37.46
N ALA A 507 7.93 -45.11 36.60
CA ALA A 507 9.33 -45.23 36.18
C ALA A 507 9.56 -44.95 34.67
N GLN A 508 8.59 -44.37 33.96
CA GLN A 508 8.66 -44.21 32.51
C GLN A 508 8.15 -42.83 32.06
N ALA A 509 8.88 -42.24 31.13
CA ALA A 509 8.45 -41.07 30.37
C ALA A 509 8.46 -41.38 28.87
N ARG A 510 7.68 -40.62 28.13
CA ARG A 510 7.56 -40.68 26.68
C ARG A 510 7.97 -39.32 26.13
N LEU A 511 8.91 -39.36 25.19
CA LEU A 511 9.33 -38.22 24.41
C LEU A 511 8.62 -38.27 23.07
N GLU A 512 7.98 -37.18 22.66
CA GLU A 512 7.22 -37.15 21.41
C GLU A 512 7.50 -35.90 20.59
N TRP A 513 7.45 -36.03 19.28
CA TRP A 513 7.51 -34.90 18.36
C TRP A 513 6.71 -35.22 17.08
N PRO A 514 6.20 -34.22 16.36
CA PRO A 514 5.24 -34.50 15.30
C PRO A 514 5.90 -35.06 14.01
N THR A 515 5.15 -35.90 13.31
CA THR A 515 5.60 -36.70 12.16
C THR A 515 5.91 -35.88 10.90
N ASN A 516 5.42 -34.64 10.84
CA ASN A 516 5.82 -33.66 9.84
C ASN A 516 7.33 -33.30 9.92
N TYR A 517 8.01 -33.58 11.04
CA TYR A 517 9.45 -33.40 11.19
C TYR A 517 10.22 -34.72 11.10
N SER A 518 10.07 -35.41 9.96
CA SER A 518 10.87 -36.59 9.65
C SER A 518 12.37 -36.25 9.52
N GLY A 519 13.24 -37.22 9.82
CA GLY A 519 14.70 -37.05 9.77
C GLY A 519 15.33 -36.42 11.01
N PHE A 520 14.54 -35.89 11.96
CA PHE A 520 15.06 -35.54 13.28
C PHE A 520 15.27 -36.79 14.14
N THR A 521 16.31 -36.77 14.97
CA THR A 521 16.64 -37.81 15.95
C THR A 521 16.68 -37.21 17.35
N VAL A 522 16.44 -38.03 18.37
CA VAL A 522 16.60 -37.59 19.77
C VAL A 522 18.05 -37.78 20.19
N GLU A 523 18.63 -36.76 20.81
CA GLU A 523 19.89 -36.86 21.54
C GLU A 523 19.65 -36.67 23.03
N ASN A 524 20.53 -37.25 23.85
CA ASN A 524 20.55 -36.98 25.28
C ASN A 524 21.92 -36.50 25.79
N ALA A 525 21.87 -35.78 26.90
CA ALA A 525 23.04 -35.35 27.66
C ALA A 525 22.77 -35.43 29.17
N LEU A 526 23.83 -35.51 29.97
CA LEU A 526 23.74 -35.50 31.45
C LEU A 526 23.93 -34.10 32.05
N SER A 527 24.30 -33.10 31.23
CA SER A 527 24.42 -31.70 31.64
C SER A 527 24.21 -30.74 30.45
N LEU A 528 23.78 -29.50 30.72
CA LEU A 528 23.52 -28.45 29.71
C LEU A 528 24.66 -27.44 29.52
N GLY A 529 25.74 -27.52 30.31
CA GLY A 529 26.83 -26.53 30.27
C GLY A 529 27.76 -26.67 29.06
N ALA A 530 28.76 -25.78 28.95
CA ALA A 530 29.74 -25.72 27.85
C ALA A 530 30.65 -26.97 27.67
N GLY A 531 30.40 -28.05 28.42
CA GLY A 531 31.02 -29.38 28.24
C GLY A 531 30.00 -30.52 28.14
N GLY A 532 28.71 -30.22 27.95
CA GLY A 532 27.65 -31.23 27.81
C GLY A 532 27.81 -32.05 26.54
N PHE A 533 28.18 -33.33 26.69
CA PHE A 533 28.31 -34.24 25.56
C PHE A 533 26.95 -34.79 25.15
N TRP A 534 26.42 -34.30 24.03
CA TRP A 534 25.20 -34.80 23.41
C TRP A 534 25.50 -36.01 22.54
N ARG A 535 24.73 -37.07 22.71
CA ARG A 535 24.85 -38.32 21.94
C ARG A 535 23.50 -38.80 21.46
N PRO A 536 23.44 -39.57 20.34
CA PRO A 536 22.20 -40.20 19.88
C PRO A 536 21.54 -41.00 21.01
N PHE A 537 20.25 -40.79 21.20
CA PHE A 537 19.46 -41.54 22.16
C PHE A 537 19.17 -42.94 21.57
N PRO A 538 19.57 -44.04 22.23
CA PRO A 538 19.65 -45.34 21.60
C PRO A 538 18.29 -46.04 21.42
N ASN A 539 17.23 -45.51 22.01
CA ASN A 539 15.94 -46.17 22.04
C ASN A 539 15.22 -46.04 20.70
N VAL A 540 14.48 -47.09 20.34
CA VAL A 540 13.76 -47.16 19.07
C VAL A 540 12.64 -46.13 19.03
N VAL A 541 12.63 -45.33 17.96
CA VAL A 541 11.54 -44.40 17.65
C VAL A 541 10.39 -45.18 17.04
N THR A 542 9.19 -44.99 17.58
CA THR A 542 7.94 -45.55 17.05
C THR A 542 7.08 -44.44 16.46
N VAL A 543 6.26 -44.76 15.45
CA VAL A 543 5.29 -43.82 14.88
C VAL A 543 3.91 -44.16 15.43
N ASN A 544 3.29 -43.22 16.14
CA ASN A 544 1.97 -43.35 16.75
C ASN A 544 1.04 -42.27 16.19
N GLY A 545 0.34 -42.58 15.10
CA GLY A 545 -0.49 -41.59 14.41
C GLY A 545 0.34 -40.43 13.89
N ALA A 546 0.05 -39.21 14.35
CA ALA A 546 0.71 -37.98 13.91
C ALA A 546 2.03 -37.66 14.66
N VAL A 547 2.51 -38.52 15.58
CA VAL A 547 3.75 -38.28 16.35
C VAL A 547 4.76 -39.42 16.24
N PHE A 548 6.04 -39.06 16.19
CA PHE A 548 7.15 -39.94 16.58
C PHE A 548 7.22 -39.99 18.10
N SER A 549 7.49 -41.18 18.65
CA SER A 549 7.45 -41.44 20.08
C SER A 549 8.59 -42.36 20.50
N VAL A 550 9.31 -42.00 21.57
CA VAL A 550 10.34 -42.84 22.18
C VAL A 550 10.16 -42.87 23.69
N SER A 551 10.19 -44.06 24.28
CA SER A 551 10.10 -44.22 25.74
C SER A 551 11.48 -44.11 26.39
N THR A 552 11.54 -43.52 27.57
CA THR A 552 12.74 -43.45 28.40
C THR A 552 12.41 -43.78 29.85
N SER A 553 13.39 -44.31 30.59
CA SER A 553 13.23 -44.55 32.02
C SER A 553 13.41 -43.26 32.81
N THR A 554 12.56 -43.05 33.83
CA THR A 554 12.73 -41.94 34.78
C THR A 554 13.58 -42.32 36.00
N THR A 555 14.22 -43.50 35.99
CA THR A 555 15.06 -43.99 37.09
C THR A 555 16.51 -43.49 37.04
N ASN A 556 16.92 -42.85 35.94
CA ASN A 556 18.27 -42.33 35.77
C ASN A 556 18.44 -40.99 36.51
N ALA A 557 19.68 -40.65 36.89
CA ALA A 557 20.03 -39.27 37.29
C ALA A 557 19.73 -38.28 36.15
N VAL A 558 19.62 -36.98 36.47
CA VAL A 558 19.18 -35.89 35.56
C VAL A 558 19.64 -36.10 34.11
N GLN A 559 18.68 -36.19 33.18
CA GLN A 559 18.91 -36.28 31.74
C GLN A 559 18.23 -35.12 31.02
N PHE A 560 18.89 -34.63 29.98
CA PHE A 560 18.38 -33.61 29.08
C PHE A 560 18.21 -34.21 27.70
N PHE A 561 17.18 -33.81 26.99
CA PHE A 561 16.84 -34.32 25.66
C PHE A 561 16.70 -33.16 24.68
N ARG A 562 17.09 -33.39 23.42
CA ARG A 562 16.84 -32.45 22.32
C ARG A 562 16.56 -33.21 21.03
N LEU A 563 15.89 -32.55 20.09
CA LEU A 563 15.83 -33.01 18.71
C LEU A 563 17.02 -32.45 17.93
N ARG A 564 17.61 -33.30 17.09
CA ARG A 564 18.69 -32.93 16.18
C ARG A 564 18.36 -33.41 14.78
N LYS A 565 18.44 -32.51 13.80
CA LYS A 565 18.49 -32.87 12.39
C LYS A 565 19.96 -33.18 12.05
N PRO A 566 20.28 -34.34 11.46
CA PRO A 566 21.64 -34.71 11.06
C PRO A 566 22.31 -33.68 10.16
#